data_AF-A0A2E7RIW2-F1
#
_entry.id   AF-A0A2E7RIW2-F1
#
_cell.length_a   1.000
_cell.length_b   1.000
_cell.length_c   1.000
_cell.angle_alpha   90.00
_cell.angle_beta   90.00
_cell.angle_gamma   90.00
#
_symmetry.space_group_name_H-M   'P 1'
#
loop_
_entity.id
_entity.type
_entity.pdbx_description
1 polymer ?
#
loop_
_entity_poly.entity_id
_entity_poly.type
_entity_poly.pdbx_seq_one_letter_code
_entity_poly.pdbx_strand_id
1 'polypeptide(L)'
;EKEEVEEKEEVAGEVEEKKKEIDPFNGLWEGVIEHEMLPEPVTVNIRITHEGSRVIAVASSPDFPEEGSEEIEGKLEGKTITFEIPTEIGPVVITAEIDAPDHANVVVMLGGFGSIEFELFRIEVGETGQTISVAKKKAKKDNGPQAPDSDWKLEGLRSLFEGRGVALVEANRKDEIQMVVQLFAEFKLPVRILGGLEADQVAELLLAHQVGVVVEPPWIRREENNDFVPAARLRQLGIATAFQSESKMGARFLPRALSMATRYGLGADQALEGLTSGAAKLLGIDDHVGSLRPGMDGDVVIHTGFPFDLRSRITTVFVNGEEVLKP
;
A
#
# COMPACT_ATOMS: atom_id res chain seq x y z
N GLU A 1 27.96 71.21 21.90
CA GLU A 1 28.11 69.94 22.65
C GLU A 1 28.85 68.99 21.72
N LYS A 2 30.15 68.77 21.98
CA LYS A 2 30.73 67.59 22.66
C LYS A 2 30.57 66.32 21.81
N GLU A 3 31.55 65.48 21.49
CA GLU A 3 32.97 65.21 21.84
C GLU A 3 33.44 64.27 20.68
N GLU A 4 34.60 64.43 20.02
CA GLU A 4 35.94 63.87 20.39
C GLU A 4 35.91 62.33 20.57
N VAL A 5 36.76 61.44 20.03
CA VAL A 5 38.17 61.35 19.54
C VAL A 5 38.25 59.99 18.79
N GLU A 6 38.87 59.83 17.59
CA GLU A 6 40.28 59.38 17.37
C GLU A 6 40.62 58.06 18.12
N GLU A 7 41.42 57.09 17.68
CA GLU A 7 42.17 56.75 16.48
C GLU A 7 42.81 55.36 16.79
N LYS A 8 43.29 54.69 15.74
CA LYS A 8 44.42 53.73 15.69
C LYS A 8 44.20 52.23 15.91
N GLU A 9 44.48 51.55 14.81
CA GLU A 9 44.92 50.16 14.66
C GLU A 9 46.14 49.85 15.52
N GLU A 10 46.18 48.62 16.06
CA GLU A 10 47.41 47.90 16.36
C GLU A 10 47.24 46.41 16.03
N VAL A 11 48.32 45.82 15.52
CA VAL A 11 48.41 44.55 14.79
C VAL A 11 48.83 43.40 15.71
N ALA A 12 48.25 42.22 15.45
CA ALA A 12 48.71 40.85 15.71
C ALA A 12 49.02 40.40 17.15
N GLY A 13 48.22 39.42 17.59
CA GLY A 13 48.63 38.33 18.46
C GLY A 13 47.91 37.06 18.01
N GLU A 14 48.51 36.31 17.08
CA GLU A 14 48.09 34.94 16.77
C GLU A 14 48.30 34.08 18.01
N VAL A 15 47.20 33.78 18.71
CA VAL A 15 47.13 32.58 19.54
C VAL A 15 46.64 31.49 18.60
N GLU A 16 47.57 30.66 18.11
CA GLU A 16 47.24 29.39 17.49
C GLU A 16 46.37 28.58 18.46
N GLU A 17 45.05 28.66 18.31
CA GLU A 17 44.18 27.56 18.69
C GLU A 17 44.62 26.37 17.85
N LYS A 18 45.50 25.55 18.41
CA LYS A 18 45.66 24.16 17.97
C LYS A 18 44.26 23.58 17.91
N LYS A 19 43.69 23.50 16.71
CA LYS A 19 42.54 22.66 16.42
C LYS A 19 42.89 21.30 17.03
N LYS A 20 42.26 20.96 18.16
CA LYS A 20 42.25 19.58 18.64
C LYS A 20 41.76 18.80 17.43
N GLU A 21 42.63 17.99 16.83
CA GLU A 21 42.20 17.01 15.85
C GLU A 21 41.15 16.18 16.58
N ILE A 22 39.89 16.38 16.21
CA ILE A 22 38.78 15.65 16.78
C ILE A 22 39.00 14.22 16.32
N ASP A 23 39.38 13.36 17.26
CA ASP A 23 39.52 11.93 17.02
C ASP A 23 38.21 11.44 16.39
N PRO A 24 38.22 10.97 15.13
CA PRO A 24 37.00 10.64 14.42
C PRO A 24 36.38 9.32 14.90
N PHE A 25 37.06 8.56 15.77
CA PHE A 25 36.64 7.24 16.23
C PHE A 25 36.07 7.27 17.67
N ASN A 26 36.75 7.97 18.58
CA ASN A 26 36.44 7.92 20.01
C ASN A 26 35.15 8.66 20.38
N GLY A 27 34.12 7.97 20.85
CA GLY A 27 32.85 8.63 21.18
C GLY A 27 31.70 7.69 21.50
N LEU A 28 30.55 8.28 21.81
CA LEU A 28 29.28 7.55 21.87
C LEU A 28 28.63 7.60 20.49
N TRP A 29 28.17 6.45 20.03
CA TRP A 29 27.51 6.25 18.74
C TRP A 29 26.14 5.62 18.97
N GLU A 30 25.14 6.02 18.20
CA GLU A 30 23.78 5.47 18.23
C GLU A 30 23.37 4.99 16.84
N GLY A 31 22.70 3.84 16.78
CA GLY A 31 22.13 3.30 15.55
C GLY A 31 20.84 2.53 15.82
N VAL A 32 20.10 2.23 14.76
CA VAL A 32 18.89 1.41 14.83
C VAL A 32 19.08 0.20 13.91
N ILE A 33 18.90 -0.99 14.46
CA ILE A 33 19.00 -2.25 13.73
C ILE A 33 17.60 -2.67 13.30
N GLU A 34 17.39 -2.74 11.98
CA GLU A 34 16.17 -3.29 11.36
C GLU A 34 16.54 -4.57 10.61
N HIS A 35 16.01 -5.72 11.04
CA HIS A 35 16.31 -7.01 10.38
C HIS A 35 15.12 -7.97 10.50
N GLU A 36 14.93 -8.85 9.51
CA GLU A 36 13.81 -9.82 9.45
C GLU A 36 13.76 -10.78 10.66
N MET A 37 14.90 -10.94 11.36
CA MET A 37 15.00 -11.78 12.56
C MET A 37 14.59 -11.06 13.85
N LEU A 38 14.37 -9.74 13.80
CA LEU A 38 13.93 -8.94 14.94
C LEU A 38 12.43 -8.64 14.79
N PRO A 39 11.62 -8.82 15.86
CA PRO A 39 10.19 -8.55 15.79
C PRO A 39 9.89 -7.05 15.61
N GLU A 40 10.75 -6.18 16.13
CA GLU A 40 10.70 -4.72 16.02
C GLU A 40 12.12 -4.14 15.91
N PRO A 41 12.31 -2.95 15.33
CA PRO A 41 13.60 -2.27 15.28
C PRO A 41 14.22 -2.08 16.68
N VAL A 42 15.52 -2.32 16.82
CA VAL A 42 16.24 -2.21 18.10
C VAL A 42 17.23 -1.06 18.07
N THR A 43 17.17 -0.17 19.06
CA THR A 43 18.15 0.92 19.21
C THR A 43 19.40 0.40 19.90
N VAL A 44 20.58 0.74 19.38
CA VAL A 44 21.88 0.37 19.97
C VAL A 44 22.74 1.60 20.20
N ASN A 45 23.32 1.67 21.40
CA ASN A 45 24.29 2.66 21.83
C ASN A 45 25.65 2.00 21.99
N ILE A 46 26.64 2.49 21.25
CA ILE A 46 28.00 1.94 21.23
C ILE A 46 28.99 3.02 21.65
N ARG A 47 29.70 2.79 22.75
CA ARG A 47 30.84 3.63 23.15
C ARG A 47 32.12 3.03 22.59
N ILE A 48 32.81 3.78 21.73
CA ILE A 48 34.08 3.39 21.11
C ILE A 48 35.22 4.15 21.77
N THR A 49 36.28 3.44 22.15
CA THR A 49 37.54 4.00 22.64
C THR A 49 38.71 3.30 21.95
N HIS A 50 39.66 4.05 21.43
CA HIS A 50 40.80 3.55 20.68
C HIS A 50 42.11 4.16 21.20
N GLU A 51 43.16 3.35 21.14
CA GLU A 51 44.55 3.76 21.38
C GLU A 51 45.42 3.11 20.29
N GLY A 52 45.82 3.90 19.30
CA GLY A 52 46.59 3.39 18.14
C GLY A 52 45.76 2.49 17.23
N SER A 53 46.15 1.22 17.07
CA SER A 53 45.39 0.25 16.26
C SER A 53 44.41 -0.60 17.08
N ARG A 54 44.36 -0.41 18.40
CA ARG A 54 43.50 -1.18 19.32
C ARG A 54 42.22 -0.40 19.61
N VAL A 55 41.07 -1.07 19.52
CA VAL A 55 39.74 -0.48 19.77
C VAL A 55 38.99 -1.30 20.81
N ILE A 56 38.27 -0.63 21.70
CA ILE A 56 37.33 -1.22 22.66
C ILE A 56 35.96 -0.59 22.38
N ALA A 57 34.96 -1.43 22.19
CA ALA A 57 33.56 -1.02 22.03
C ALA A 57 32.70 -1.58 23.17
N VAL A 58 31.81 -0.75 23.70
CA VAL A 58 30.82 -1.15 24.70
C VAL A 58 29.44 -0.89 24.14
N ALA A 59 28.69 -1.95 23.85
CA ALA A 59 27.34 -1.86 23.29
C ALA A 59 26.28 -1.97 24.41
N SER A 60 25.18 -1.25 24.26
CA SER A 60 24.01 -1.31 25.12
C SER A 60 22.75 -0.98 24.32
N SER A 61 21.60 -1.50 24.72
CA SER A 61 20.31 -1.09 24.14
C SER A 61 19.42 -0.48 25.22
N PRO A 62 18.86 0.72 25.02
CA PRO A 62 17.85 1.26 25.92
C PRO A 62 16.56 0.42 25.92
N ASP A 63 16.31 -0.35 24.86
CA ASP A 63 15.16 -1.25 24.74
C ASP A 63 15.34 -2.53 25.59
N PHE A 64 16.59 -2.88 25.91
CA PHE A 64 16.96 -4.05 26.73
C PHE A 64 17.96 -3.69 27.85
N PRO A 65 17.56 -2.91 28.86
CA PRO A 65 18.48 -2.40 29.89
C PRO A 65 19.02 -3.49 30.84
N GLU A 66 18.39 -4.67 30.89
CA GLU A 66 18.78 -5.78 31.77
C GLU A 66 19.84 -6.72 31.16
N GLU A 67 20.10 -6.65 29.85
CA GLU A 67 21.05 -7.56 29.17
C GLU A 67 22.53 -7.23 29.44
N GLY A 68 22.82 -6.15 30.16
CA GLY A 68 24.18 -5.74 30.50
C GLY A 68 24.91 -5.13 29.29
N SER A 69 26.08 -4.53 29.55
CA SER A 69 26.95 -4.00 28.50
C SER A 69 28.16 -4.91 28.35
N GLU A 70 28.39 -5.44 27.16
CA GLU A 70 29.56 -6.26 26.87
C GLU A 70 30.68 -5.40 26.24
N GLU A 71 31.90 -5.58 26.73
CA GLU A 71 33.09 -4.96 26.15
C GLU A 71 33.67 -5.89 25.07
N ILE A 72 33.85 -5.35 23.87
CA ILE A 72 34.37 -6.08 22.72
C ILE A 72 35.66 -5.39 22.26
N GLU A 73 36.72 -6.18 22.14
CA GLU A 73 38.02 -5.70 21.64
C GLU A 73 38.12 -5.92 20.13
N GLY A 74 38.62 -4.92 19.41
CA GLY A 74 38.76 -4.90 17.96
C GLY A 74 40.03 -4.19 17.49
N LYS A 75 40.17 -4.11 16.17
CA LYS A 75 41.31 -3.49 15.49
C LYS A 75 40.86 -2.36 14.58
N LEU A 76 41.65 -1.29 14.55
CA LEU A 76 41.47 -0.17 13.64
C LEU A 76 42.54 -0.21 12.54
N GLU A 77 42.10 -0.23 11.29
CA GLU A 77 42.93 -0.13 10.09
C GLU A 77 42.39 0.97 9.17
N GLY A 78 43.09 2.10 9.10
CA GLY A 78 42.65 3.26 8.31
C GLY A 78 41.37 3.87 8.86
N LYS A 79 40.25 3.66 8.16
CA LYS A 79 38.90 4.13 8.55
C LYS A 79 37.97 3.01 9.02
N THR A 80 38.48 1.78 9.06
CA THR A 80 37.68 0.59 9.30
C THR A 80 38.03 0.00 10.66
N ILE A 81 37.01 -0.21 11.49
CA ILE A 81 37.12 -0.94 12.76
C ILE A 81 36.55 -2.34 12.54
N THR A 82 37.30 -3.35 12.96
CA THR A 82 36.86 -4.75 12.88
C THR A 82 36.87 -5.39 14.26
N PHE A 83 35.76 -6.01 14.64
CA PHE A 83 35.63 -6.84 15.84
C PHE A 83 35.38 -8.29 15.43
N GLU A 84 36.07 -9.22 16.07
CA GLU A 84 35.86 -10.66 15.89
C GLU A 84 35.44 -11.29 17.20
N ILE A 85 34.20 -11.76 17.27
CA ILE A 85 33.64 -12.39 18.47
C ILE A 85 33.53 -13.90 18.21
N PRO A 86 34.32 -14.73 18.92
CA PRO A 86 34.21 -16.17 18.77
C PRO A 86 32.92 -16.66 19.43
N THR A 87 32.03 -17.28 18.65
CA THR A 87 30.82 -17.93 19.17
C THR A 87 30.85 -19.43 18.89
N GLU A 88 30.01 -20.21 19.59
CA GLU A 88 29.93 -21.68 19.40
C GLU A 88 29.50 -22.08 17.98
N ILE A 89 28.85 -21.18 17.25
CA ILE A 89 28.31 -21.41 15.89
C ILE A 89 29.19 -20.80 14.79
N GLY A 90 30.33 -20.19 15.12
CA GLY A 90 31.27 -19.55 14.20
C GLY A 90 31.67 -18.13 14.64
N PRO A 91 32.75 -17.55 14.09
CA PRO A 91 33.12 -16.18 14.43
C PRO A 91 32.08 -15.19 13.85
N VAL A 92 31.57 -14.31 14.70
CA VAL A 92 30.82 -13.13 14.26
C VAL A 92 31.84 -12.03 13.99
N VAL A 93 31.82 -11.49 12.77
CA VAL A 93 32.73 -10.42 12.35
C VAL A 93 31.92 -9.15 12.15
N ILE A 94 32.22 -8.12 12.93
CA ILE A 94 31.58 -6.81 12.84
C ILE A 94 32.60 -5.85 12.21
N THR A 95 32.22 -5.23 11.09
CA THR A 95 33.04 -4.25 10.39
C THR A 95 32.31 -2.92 10.38
N ALA A 96 32.92 -1.88 10.95
CA ALA A 96 32.41 -0.52 10.90
C ALA A 96 33.35 0.35 10.06
N GLU A 97 32.85 0.95 8.98
CA GLU A 97 33.59 1.90 8.14
C GLU A 97 33.12 3.33 8.43
N ILE A 98 34.04 4.15 8.95
CA ILE A 98 33.79 5.56 9.24
C ILE A 98 34.06 6.38 7.97
N ASP A 99 32.98 6.73 7.28
CA ASP A 99 33.00 7.50 6.05
C ASP A 99 32.97 9.02 6.30
N ALA A 100 32.38 9.46 7.42
CA ALA A 100 32.35 10.85 7.88
C ALA A 100 32.63 10.99 9.40
N PRO A 101 33.00 12.17 9.93
CA PRO A 101 33.35 12.36 11.35
C PRO A 101 32.26 11.99 12.36
N ASP A 102 31.01 11.94 11.91
CA ASP A 102 29.79 11.69 12.67
C ASP A 102 28.95 10.52 12.12
N HIS A 103 29.46 9.76 11.15
CA HIS A 103 28.74 8.65 10.50
C HIS A 103 29.65 7.43 10.29
N ALA A 104 29.08 6.24 10.48
CA ALA A 104 29.73 4.98 10.15
C ALA A 104 28.73 3.96 9.61
N ASN A 105 29.13 3.23 8.58
CA ASN A 105 28.38 2.09 8.07
C ASN A 105 28.86 0.83 8.78
N VAL A 106 27.93 0.01 9.28
CA VAL A 106 28.25 -1.22 10.03
C VAL A 106 27.70 -2.43 9.30
N VAL A 107 28.55 -3.43 9.13
CA VAL A 107 28.19 -4.74 8.59
C VAL A 107 28.53 -5.81 9.62
N VAL A 108 27.53 -6.59 10.04
CA VAL A 108 27.69 -7.73 10.95
C VAL A 108 27.55 -9.01 10.16
N MET A 109 28.63 -9.77 10.03
CA MET A 109 28.64 -11.09 9.39
C MET A 109 28.40 -12.17 10.45
N LEU A 110 27.26 -12.86 10.35
CA LEU A 110 26.81 -13.89 11.29
C LEU A 110 27.23 -15.29 10.82
N GLY A 111 28.52 -15.58 10.70
CA GLY A 111 29.07 -16.95 10.54
C GLY A 111 28.23 -17.93 9.69
N GLY A 112 28.03 -17.66 8.39
CA GLY A 112 27.28 -18.53 7.47
C GLY A 112 25.75 -18.32 7.45
N PHE A 113 25.20 -17.50 8.34
CA PHE A 113 23.77 -17.19 8.44
C PHE A 113 23.36 -15.86 7.77
N GLY A 114 24.29 -15.17 7.10
CA GLY A 114 24.04 -13.92 6.39
C GLY A 114 24.72 -12.70 7.02
N SER A 115 24.29 -11.51 6.61
CA SER A 115 24.82 -10.22 7.09
C SER A 115 23.71 -9.26 7.49
N ILE A 116 23.96 -8.44 8.51
CA ILE A 116 23.11 -7.33 8.92
C ILE A 116 23.86 -6.03 8.63
N GLU A 117 23.20 -5.07 8.00
CA GLU A 117 23.77 -3.75 7.68
C GLU A 117 22.95 -2.66 8.37
N PHE A 118 23.63 -1.72 9.02
CA PHE A 118 23.00 -0.57 9.66
C PHE A 118 23.99 0.61 9.79
N GLU A 119 23.45 1.79 10.07
CA GLU A 119 24.23 3.03 10.21
C GLU A 119 24.39 3.42 11.69
N LEU A 120 25.55 3.97 12.04
CA LEU A 120 25.84 4.58 13.34
C LEU A 120 26.08 6.08 13.18
N PHE A 121 25.54 6.86 14.11
CA PHE A 121 25.72 8.30 14.18
C PHE A 121 26.36 8.70 15.52
N ARG A 122 27.35 9.61 15.47
CA ARG A 122 28.05 10.05 16.67
C ARG A 122 27.22 11.02 17.49
N ILE A 123 27.11 10.76 18.79
CA ILE A 123 26.52 11.65 19.79
C ILE A 123 27.66 12.41 20.45
N GLU A 124 27.87 13.68 20.08
CA GLU A 124 28.84 14.52 20.79
C GLU A 124 28.30 14.91 22.18
N VAL A 125 29.02 14.49 23.23
CA VAL A 125 28.79 14.96 24.61
C VAL A 125 29.79 16.08 24.90
N GLY A 126 29.34 17.33 24.85
CA GLY A 126 30.13 18.48 25.29
C GLY A 126 30.32 18.49 26.83
N GLU A 127 31.47 18.99 27.29
CA GLU A 127 31.96 18.96 28.69
C GLU A 127 31.13 19.71 29.74
N THR A 128 29.93 20.22 29.43
CA THR A 128 29.08 20.89 30.42
C THR A 128 27.63 20.56 30.19
N GLY A 129 27.19 19.32 30.50
CA GLY A 129 25.85 18.94 30.98
C GLY A 129 24.59 19.52 30.31
N GLN A 130 24.72 20.18 29.16
CA GLN A 130 23.67 20.76 28.38
C GLN A 130 23.59 19.91 27.13
N THR A 131 22.50 19.16 27.06
CA THR A 131 22.04 18.50 25.85
C THR A 131 21.95 19.59 24.78
N ILE A 132 22.97 19.69 23.93
CA ILE A 132 22.78 20.30 22.62
C ILE A 132 21.88 19.29 21.92
N SER A 133 20.57 19.49 22.01
CA SER A 133 19.68 18.93 21.01
C SER A 133 20.18 19.52 19.70
N VAL A 134 21.05 18.79 18.99
CA VAL A 134 21.23 18.99 17.57
C VAL A 134 19.82 18.86 17.06
N ALA A 135 19.18 19.99 16.79
CA ALA A 135 17.90 20.00 16.14
C ALA A 135 18.15 19.17 14.91
N LYS A 136 17.56 17.96 14.89
CA LYS A 136 17.45 17.12 13.72
C LYS A 136 17.14 18.11 12.59
N LYS A 137 18.14 18.49 11.79
CA LYS A 137 17.93 18.37 10.37
C LYS A 137 17.71 16.88 10.28
N LYS A 138 16.44 16.47 10.40
CA LYS A 138 15.98 15.21 9.85
C LYS A 138 16.72 15.24 8.53
N ALA A 139 17.71 14.35 8.34
CA ALA A 139 18.05 13.90 7.00
C ALA A 139 16.66 13.77 6.40
N LYS A 140 16.34 14.70 5.48
CA LYS A 140 14.97 14.85 4.99
C LYS A 140 14.71 13.44 4.57
N LYS A 141 13.87 12.70 5.34
CA LYS A 141 13.68 11.27 5.10
C LYS A 141 13.55 11.27 3.59
N ASP A 142 14.40 10.53 2.90
CA ASP A 142 14.04 10.28 1.53
C ASP A 142 12.74 9.50 1.72
N ASN A 143 11.62 10.23 1.75
CA ASN A 143 10.29 9.72 2.06
C ASN A 143 9.82 8.97 0.80
N GLY A 144 10.78 8.45 0.03
CA GLY A 144 10.80 8.54 -1.42
C GLY A 144 10.49 9.95 -1.95
N PRO A 145 10.13 10.01 -3.24
CA PRO A 145 9.37 11.13 -3.76
C PRO A 145 8.21 11.46 -2.81
N GLN A 146 7.97 12.76 -2.56
CA GLN A 146 6.74 13.14 -1.86
C GLN A 146 5.56 12.46 -2.55
N ALA A 147 4.69 11.84 -1.75
CA ALA A 147 3.45 11.28 -2.26
C ALA A 147 2.78 12.36 -3.13
N PRO A 148 2.44 12.04 -4.39
CA PRO A 148 1.84 13.02 -5.27
C PRO A 148 0.56 13.56 -4.64
N ASP A 149 0.24 14.82 -4.94
CA ASP A 149 -0.99 15.43 -4.46
C ASP A 149 -2.20 14.54 -4.79
N SER A 150 -3.11 14.40 -3.83
CA SER A 150 -4.30 13.57 -3.99
C SER A 150 -5.30 14.24 -4.94
N ASP A 151 -5.27 13.86 -6.22
CA ASP A 151 -6.34 14.19 -7.17
C ASP A 151 -7.44 13.11 -7.12
N TRP A 152 -8.60 13.49 -6.62
CA TRP A 152 -9.77 12.60 -6.54
C TRP A 152 -10.16 11.98 -7.88
N LYS A 153 -9.87 12.67 -9.00
CA LYS A 153 -10.16 12.16 -10.35
C LYS A 153 -9.28 10.97 -10.74
N LEU A 154 -8.10 10.87 -10.14
CA LEU A 154 -7.13 9.81 -10.40
C LEU A 154 -7.21 8.68 -9.38
N GLU A 155 -7.97 8.86 -8.29
CA GLU A 155 -8.09 7.86 -7.24
C GLU A 155 -8.63 6.52 -7.75
N GLY A 156 -9.57 6.56 -8.70
CA GLY A 156 -10.06 5.33 -9.35
C GLY A 156 -8.97 4.60 -10.13
N LEU A 157 -8.09 5.34 -10.82
CA LEU A 157 -6.94 4.75 -11.52
C LEU A 157 -5.92 4.19 -10.54
N ARG A 158 -5.63 4.89 -9.44
CA ARG A 158 -4.78 4.38 -8.35
C ARG A 158 -5.33 3.06 -7.82
N SER A 159 -6.62 3.01 -7.49
CA SER A 159 -7.29 1.80 -7.01
C SER A 159 -7.18 0.64 -8.01
N LEU A 160 -7.32 0.92 -9.32
CA LEU A 160 -7.14 -0.07 -10.38
C LEU A 160 -5.71 -0.62 -10.43
N PHE A 161 -4.70 0.26 -10.43
CA PHE A 161 -3.29 -0.14 -10.51
C PHE A 161 -2.79 -0.86 -9.25
N GLU A 162 -3.38 -0.57 -8.09
CA GLU A 162 -3.13 -1.29 -6.84
C GLU A 162 -3.92 -2.61 -6.74
N GLY A 163 -4.75 -2.94 -7.73
CA GLY A 163 -5.56 -4.16 -7.74
C GLY A 163 -6.74 -4.15 -6.77
N ARG A 164 -7.06 -3.00 -6.17
CA ARG A 164 -8.20 -2.80 -5.25
C ARG A 164 -9.50 -2.44 -5.98
N GLY A 165 -9.40 -1.94 -7.22
CA GLY A 165 -10.53 -1.57 -8.06
C GLY A 165 -10.56 -2.35 -9.36
N VAL A 166 -11.68 -2.25 -10.09
CA VAL A 166 -11.87 -2.89 -11.40
C VAL A 166 -12.16 -1.86 -12.48
N ALA A 167 -11.60 -2.04 -13.66
CA ALA A 167 -11.91 -1.19 -14.81
C ALA A 167 -13.24 -1.62 -15.43
N LEU A 168 -14.13 -0.65 -15.66
CA LEU A 168 -15.30 -0.84 -16.52
C LEU A 168 -15.01 -0.21 -17.87
N VAL A 169 -14.96 -1.03 -18.92
CA VAL A 169 -14.67 -0.56 -20.28
C VAL A 169 -15.86 -0.86 -21.17
N GLU A 170 -16.40 0.17 -21.79
CA GLU A 170 -17.46 0.04 -22.78
C GLU A 170 -16.91 -0.64 -24.04
N ALA A 171 -17.46 -1.80 -24.37
CA ALA A 171 -17.13 -2.55 -25.56
C ALA A 171 -18.32 -3.41 -25.95
N ASN A 172 -18.74 -3.34 -27.20
CA ASN A 172 -19.98 -3.95 -27.65
C ASN A 172 -19.76 -5.00 -28.73
N ARG A 173 -18.83 -4.72 -29.66
CA ARG A 173 -18.52 -5.65 -30.73
C ARG A 173 -17.51 -6.70 -30.29
N LYS A 174 -17.56 -7.86 -30.94
CA LYS A 174 -16.63 -8.96 -30.71
C LYS A 174 -15.16 -8.52 -30.74
N ASP A 175 -14.75 -7.76 -31.75
CA ASP A 175 -13.35 -7.33 -31.91
C ASP A 175 -12.90 -6.32 -30.83
N GLU A 176 -13.80 -5.42 -30.42
CA GLU A 176 -13.55 -4.49 -29.29
C GLU A 176 -13.35 -5.26 -27.99
N ILE A 177 -14.24 -6.22 -27.70
CA ILE A 177 -14.18 -7.03 -26.47
C ILE A 177 -12.88 -7.85 -26.45
N GLN A 178 -12.50 -8.45 -27.58
CA GLN A 178 -11.25 -9.20 -27.68
C GLN A 178 -10.03 -8.32 -27.39
N MET A 179 -9.98 -7.12 -27.98
CA MET A 179 -8.90 -6.17 -27.76
C MET A 179 -8.81 -5.73 -26.29
N VAL A 180 -9.94 -5.39 -25.67
CA VAL A 180 -9.99 -4.98 -24.26
C VAL A 180 -9.49 -6.10 -23.35
N VAL A 181 -10.00 -7.33 -23.52
CA VAL A 181 -9.58 -8.46 -22.68
C VAL A 181 -8.09 -8.73 -22.82
N GLN A 182 -7.56 -8.73 -24.04
CA GLN A 182 -6.13 -8.97 -24.28
C GLN A 182 -5.25 -7.87 -23.68
N LEU A 183 -5.62 -6.61 -23.87
CA LEU A 183 -4.87 -5.47 -23.34
C LEU A 183 -4.80 -5.50 -21.81
N PHE A 184 -5.94 -5.69 -21.15
CA PHE A 184 -5.97 -5.72 -19.69
C PHE A 184 -5.30 -6.97 -19.12
N ALA A 185 -5.33 -8.10 -19.82
CA ALA A 185 -4.58 -9.30 -19.46
C ALA A 185 -3.06 -9.08 -19.54
N GLU A 186 -2.57 -8.38 -20.57
CA GLU A 186 -1.15 -8.04 -20.73
C GLU A 186 -0.62 -7.23 -19.54
N PHE A 187 -1.39 -6.22 -19.12
CA PHE A 187 -1.04 -5.38 -17.97
C PHE A 187 -1.46 -5.96 -16.61
N LYS A 188 -2.08 -7.15 -16.59
CA LYS A 188 -2.59 -7.82 -15.38
C LYS A 188 -3.56 -6.95 -14.57
N LEU A 189 -4.38 -6.16 -15.26
CA LEU A 189 -5.35 -5.27 -14.64
C LEU A 189 -6.74 -5.91 -14.65
N PRO A 190 -7.49 -5.85 -13.54
CA PRO A 190 -8.85 -6.38 -13.49
C PRO A 190 -9.79 -5.52 -14.36
N VAL A 191 -10.57 -6.18 -15.22
CA VAL A 191 -11.51 -5.52 -16.14
C VAL A 191 -12.86 -6.23 -16.21
N ARG A 192 -13.92 -5.46 -16.46
CA ARG A 192 -15.25 -5.94 -16.87
C ARG A 192 -15.70 -5.18 -18.10
N ILE A 193 -16.49 -5.86 -18.92
CA ILE A 193 -17.08 -5.26 -20.11
C ILE A 193 -18.38 -4.56 -19.72
N LEU A 194 -18.50 -3.28 -20.06
CA LEU A 194 -19.75 -2.53 -19.97
C LEU A 194 -20.46 -2.61 -21.34
N GLY A 195 -21.75 -2.96 -21.34
CA GLY A 195 -22.52 -3.23 -22.56
C GLY A 195 -22.40 -4.69 -22.98
N GLY A 196 -21.44 -4.98 -23.88
CA GLY A 196 -21.14 -6.35 -24.31
C GLY A 196 -22.16 -6.94 -25.29
N LEU A 197 -22.66 -6.17 -26.25
CA LEU A 197 -23.69 -6.62 -27.22
C LEU A 197 -23.38 -7.96 -27.92
N GLU A 198 -22.12 -8.26 -28.20
CA GLU A 198 -21.65 -9.50 -28.86
C GLU A 198 -20.76 -10.36 -27.93
N ALA A 199 -20.87 -10.17 -26.61
CA ALA A 199 -20.05 -10.88 -25.62
C ALA A 199 -20.26 -12.41 -25.65
N ASP A 200 -21.43 -12.88 -26.07
CA ASP A 200 -21.74 -14.30 -26.23
C ASP A 200 -20.90 -14.97 -27.32
N GLN A 201 -20.47 -14.21 -28.34
CA GLN A 201 -19.60 -14.70 -29.41
C GLN A 201 -18.13 -14.87 -28.98
N VAL A 202 -17.77 -14.40 -27.78
CA VAL A 202 -16.42 -14.47 -27.20
C VAL A 202 -16.43 -15.10 -25.80
N ALA A 203 -17.45 -15.91 -25.51
CA ALA A 203 -17.66 -16.54 -24.20
C ALA A 203 -16.43 -17.30 -23.69
N GLU A 204 -15.77 -18.09 -24.56
CA GLU A 204 -14.56 -18.84 -24.19
C GLU A 204 -13.42 -17.92 -23.73
N LEU A 205 -13.22 -16.80 -24.41
CA LEU A 205 -12.21 -15.81 -24.05
C LEU A 205 -12.51 -15.17 -22.69
N LEU A 206 -13.77 -14.79 -22.47
CA LEU A 206 -14.24 -14.19 -21.22
C LEU A 206 -14.09 -15.15 -20.03
N LEU A 207 -14.45 -16.43 -20.22
CA LEU A 207 -14.28 -17.46 -19.20
C LEU A 207 -12.80 -17.73 -18.88
N ALA A 208 -11.95 -17.82 -19.91
CA ALA A 208 -10.52 -18.06 -19.74
C ALA A 208 -9.82 -16.95 -18.95
N HIS A 209 -10.29 -15.70 -19.07
CA HIS A 209 -9.72 -14.54 -18.37
C HIS A 209 -10.55 -14.10 -17.16
N GLN A 210 -11.61 -14.84 -16.80
CA GLN A 210 -12.53 -14.50 -15.70
C GLN A 210 -13.11 -13.07 -15.80
N VAL A 211 -13.43 -12.64 -17.01
CA VAL A 211 -13.99 -11.31 -17.29
C VAL A 211 -15.51 -11.39 -17.32
N GLY A 212 -16.14 -10.66 -16.40
CA GLY A 212 -17.59 -10.49 -16.35
C GLY A 212 -18.11 -9.35 -17.23
N VAL A 213 -19.42 -9.31 -17.43
CA VAL A 213 -20.11 -8.33 -18.27
C VAL A 213 -21.20 -7.60 -17.47
N VAL A 214 -21.24 -6.28 -17.58
CA VAL A 214 -22.29 -5.41 -17.05
C VAL A 214 -23.22 -5.07 -18.21
N VAL A 215 -24.39 -5.68 -18.22
CA VAL A 215 -25.30 -5.68 -19.37
C VAL A 215 -26.38 -4.63 -19.16
N GLU A 216 -26.55 -3.82 -20.19
CA GLU A 216 -27.61 -2.82 -20.28
C GLU A 216 -28.97 -3.49 -20.51
N PRO A 217 -30.07 -2.79 -20.24
CA PRO A 217 -31.36 -3.23 -20.72
C PRO A 217 -31.40 -3.03 -22.24
N PRO A 218 -31.33 -4.13 -23.01
CA PRO A 218 -32.43 -4.33 -23.94
C PRO A 218 -33.15 -5.67 -23.72
N TRP A 219 -34.47 -5.61 -23.89
CA TRP A 219 -35.44 -6.60 -23.41
C TRP A 219 -35.38 -7.94 -24.13
N ILE A 220 -35.11 -7.95 -25.43
CA ILE A 220 -35.10 -9.14 -26.28
C ILE A 220 -34.24 -8.81 -27.49
N ARG A 221 -33.24 -9.64 -27.78
CA ARG A 221 -32.55 -9.65 -29.06
C ARG A 221 -33.17 -10.74 -29.93
N ARG A 222 -33.45 -10.38 -31.18
CA ARG A 222 -34.07 -11.26 -32.16
C ARG A 222 -33.01 -11.84 -33.07
N GLU A 223 -32.94 -13.16 -33.12
CA GLU A 223 -32.25 -13.90 -34.18
C GLU A 223 -33.30 -14.63 -35.02
N GLU A 224 -32.92 -15.07 -36.23
CA GLU A 224 -33.85 -15.63 -37.22
C GLU A 224 -34.79 -16.71 -36.66
N ASN A 225 -34.35 -17.49 -35.67
CA ASN A 225 -35.12 -18.59 -35.10
C ASN A 225 -35.14 -18.63 -33.56
N ASN A 226 -34.50 -17.66 -32.88
CA ASN A 226 -34.40 -17.70 -31.42
C ASN A 226 -34.26 -16.29 -30.82
N ASP A 227 -35.30 -15.85 -30.12
CA ASP A 227 -35.23 -14.65 -29.31
C ASP A 227 -34.51 -14.96 -27.99
N PHE A 228 -33.67 -14.04 -27.53
CA PHE A 228 -32.98 -14.21 -26.25
C PHE A 228 -32.81 -12.89 -25.49
N VAL A 229 -32.61 -13.00 -24.18
CA VAL A 229 -32.19 -11.88 -23.33
C VAL A 229 -30.68 -11.98 -23.17
N PRO A 230 -29.88 -10.96 -23.55
CA PRO A 230 -28.42 -11.03 -23.48
C PRO A 230 -27.89 -11.44 -22.10
N ALA A 231 -28.41 -10.83 -21.02
CA ALA A 231 -28.01 -11.17 -19.66
C ALA A 231 -28.35 -12.63 -19.28
N ALA A 232 -29.48 -13.17 -19.73
CA ALA A 232 -29.83 -14.57 -19.49
C ALA A 232 -28.91 -15.51 -20.26
N ARG A 233 -28.62 -15.21 -21.53
CA ARG A 233 -27.73 -16.01 -22.39
C ARG A 233 -26.31 -16.07 -21.82
N LEU A 234 -25.74 -14.93 -21.44
CA LEU A 234 -24.39 -14.89 -20.86
C LEU A 234 -24.29 -15.69 -19.55
N ARG A 235 -25.29 -15.58 -18.66
CA ARG A 235 -25.32 -16.37 -17.42
C ARG A 235 -25.50 -17.87 -17.69
N GLN A 236 -26.30 -18.26 -18.68
CA GLN A 236 -26.42 -19.66 -19.11
C GLN A 236 -25.11 -20.22 -19.67
N LEU A 237 -24.27 -19.37 -20.26
CA LEU A 237 -22.91 -19.70 -20.69
C LEU A 237 -21.89 -19.68 -19.53
N GLY A 238 -22.31 -19.40 -18.30
CA GLY A 238 -21.44 -19.35 -17.13
C GLY A 238 -20.67 -18.04 -16.93
N ILE A 239 -20.96 -17.01 -17.74
CA ILE A 239 -20.29 -15.71 -17.65
C ILE A 239 -20.93 -14.90 -16.53
N ALA A 240 -20.11 -14.44 -15.58
CA ALA A 240 -20.54 -13.54 -14.52
C ALA A 240 -21.14 -12.27 -15.13
N THR A 241 -22.43 -12.03 -14.88
CA THR A 241 -23.20 -10.96 -15.53
C THR A 241 -23.97 -10.15 -14.51
N ALA A 242 -23.81 -8.83 -14.56
CA ALA A 242 -24.56 -7.87 -13.76
C ALA A 242 -25.56 -7.07 -14.61
N PHE A 243 -26.69 -6.68 -14.03
CA PHE A 243 -27.67 -5.80 -14.68
C PHE A 243 -27.38 -4.34 -14.36
N GLN A 244 -27.39 -3.46 -15.37
CA GLN A 244 -27.37 -2.01 -15.18
C GLN A 244 -28.59 -1.32 -15.78
N SER A 245 -28.80 -0.04 -15.46
CA SER A 245 -29.99 0.72 -15.88
C SER A 245 -29.72 1.93 -16.77
N GLU A 246 -28.46 2.27 -17.04
CA GLU A 246 -27.98 3.41 -17.86
C GLU A 246 -28.52 4.82 -17.52
N SER A 247 -29.38 4.98 -16.52
CA SER A 247 -30.11 6.24 -16.31
C SER A 247 -30.52 6.48 -14.87
N LYS A 248 -30.48 7.76 -14.47
CA LYS A 248 -31.04 8.27 -13.20
C LYS A 248 -32.49 7.87 -12.98
N MET A 249 -33.27 7.72 -14.06
CA MET A 249 -34.68 7.29 -14.00
C MET A 249 -34.86 5.84 -14.41
N GLY A 250 -33.84 5.21 -15.00
CA GLY A 250 -33.85 3.87 -15.55
C GLY A 250 -33.91 2.76 -14.50
N ALA A 251 -33.47 3.03 -13.26
CA ALA A 251 -33.47 2.07 -12.17
C ALA A 251 -34.86 1.46 -11.92
N ARG A 252 -35.95 2.21 -12.18
CA ARG A 252 -37.34 1.72 -12.09
C ARG A 252 -37.66 0.56 -13.04
N PHE A 253 -36.86 0.38 -14.08
CA PHE A 253 -37.04 -0.67 -15.08
C PHE A 253 -36.21 -1.93 -14.78
N LEU A 254 -35.28 -1.90 -13.83
CA LEU A 254 -34.50 -3.07 -13.43
C LEU A 254 -35.38 -4.26 -13.01
N PRO A 255 -36.47 -4.08 -12.23
CA PRO A 255 -37.36 -5.20 -11.90
C PRO A 255 -37.90 -5.87 -13.16
N ARG A 256 -38.36 -5.09 -14.14
CA ARG A 256 -38.83 -5.63 -15.41
C ARG A 256 -37.72 -6.46 -16.06
N ALA A 257 -36.44 -6.04 -16.00
CA ALA A 257 -35.28 -6.65 -16.67
C ALA A 257 -35.05 -8.05 -16.15
N LEU A 258 -35.13 -8.20 -14.84
CA LEU A 258 -35.08 -9.48 -14.16
C LEU A 258 -36.30 -10.34 -14.54
N SER A 259 -37.53 -9.78 -14.54
CA SER A 259 -38.72 -10.54 -14.97
C SER A 259 -38.56 -11.07 -16.40
N MET A 260 -37.98 -10.30 -17.31
CA MET A 260 -37.75 -10.72 -18.68
C MET A 260 -36.67 -11.80 -18.77
N ALA A 261 -35.53 -11.61 -18.09
CA ALA A 261 -34.47 -12.62 -18.03
C ALA A 261 -34.99 -13.97 -17.51
N THR A 262 -35.84 -13.95 -16.47
CA THR A 262 -36.46 -15.17 -15.94
C THR A 262 -37.41 -15.85 -16.92
N ARG A 263 -38.20 -15.06 -17.66
CA ARG A 263 -39.06 -15.58 -18.74
C ARG A 263 -38.25 -16.28 -19.84
N TYR A 264 -37.01 -15.86 -20.07
CA TYR A 264 -36.09 -16.44 -21.06
C TYR A 264 -35.14 -17.50 -20.45
N GLY A 265 -35.52 -18.09 -19.31
CA GLY A 265 -34.88 -19.29 -18.78
C GLY A 265 -33.78 -19.05 -17.75
N LEU A 266 -33.62 -17.82 -17.25
CA LEU A 266 -32.79 -17.56 -16.08
C LEU A 266 -33.57 -17.91 -14.78
N GLY A 267 -32.94 -18.54 -13.80
CA GLY A 267 -33.58 -18.75 -12.50
C GLY A 267 -33.87 -17.42 -11.79
N ALA A 268 -34.94 -17.35 -11.00
CA ALA A 268 -35.30 -16.14 -10.27
C ALA A 268 -34.20 -15.70 -9.29
N ASP A 269 -33.59 -16.65 -8.59
CA ASP A 269 -32.47 -16.40 -7.69
C ASP A 269 -31.24 -15.90 -8.45
N GLN A 270 -30.94 -16.48 -9.61
CA GLN A 270 -29.81 -16.04 -10.46
C GLN A 270 -30.04 -14.64 -11.04
N ALA A 271 -31.28 -14.28 -11.35
CA ALA A 271 -31.64 -12.95 -11.80
C ALA A 271 -31.45 -11.92 -10.67
N LEU A 272 -31.89 -12.25 -9.45
CA LEU A 272 -31.70 -11.39 -8.28
C LEU A 272 -30.22 -11.26 -7.91
N GLU A 273 -29.47 -12.36 -7.94
CA GLU A 273 -28.02 -12.39 -7.72
C GLU A 273 -27.31 -11.45 -8.70
N GLY A 274 -27.64 -11.48 -10.00
CA GLY A 274 -27.08 -10.59 -11.00
C GLY A 274 -27.36 -9.10 -10.77
N LEU A 275 -28.34 -8.75 -9.93
CA LEU A 275 -28.63 -7.37 -9.54
C LEU A 275 -28.03 -6.99 -8.17
N THR A 276 -27.67 -7.97 -7.35
CA THR A 276 -27.27 -7.78 -5.95
C THR A 276 -25.87 -8.34 -5.71
N SER A 277 -25.74 -9.51 -5.07
CA SER A 277 -24.46 -10.09 -4.66
C SER A 277 -23.52 -10.35 -5.83
N GLY A 278 -24.05 -10.79 -6.97
CA GLY A 278 -23.28 -11.02 -8.19
C GLY A 278 -22.77 -9.72 -8.80
N ALA A 279 -23.56 -8.65 -8.74
CA ALA A 279 -23.12 -7.32 -9.18
C ALA A 279 -22.02 -6.77 -8.27
N ALA A 280 -22.20 -6.83 -6.95
CA ALA A 280 -21.21 -6.40 -5.97
C ALA A 280 -19.88 -7.14 -6.16
N LYS A 281 -19.92 -8.47 -6.33
CA LYS A 281 -18.73 -9.30 -6.55
C LYS A 281 -18.05 -9.00 -7.89
N LEU A 282 -18.84 -8.75 -8.93
CA LEU A 282 -18.32 -8.39 -10.25
C LEU A 282 -17.57 -7.04 -10.21
N LEU A 283 -18.01 -6.12 -9.35
CA LEU A 283 -17.44 -4.81 -9.11
C LEU A 283 -16.35 -4.77 -8.01
N GLY A 284 -16.15 -5.87 -7.27
CA GLY A 284 -15.15 -5.96 -6.20
C GLY A 284 -15.53 -5.20 -4.92
N ILE A 285 -16.82 -5.12 -4.62
CA ILE A 285 -17.38 -4.43 -3.43
C ILE A 285 -18.31 -5.34 -2.61
N ASP A 286 -18.18 -6.66 -2.76
CA ASP A 286 -19.02 -7.66 -2.08
C ASP A 286 -18.66 -7.88 -0.61
N ASP A 287 -17.62 -7.24 -0.11
CA ASP A 287 -17.30 -7.10 1.31
C ASP A 287 -18.29 -6.17 2.02
N HIS A 288 -18.84 -5.17 1.33
CA HIS A 288 -19.70 -4.14 1.94
C HIS A 288 -21.17 -4.28 1.54
N VAL A 289 -21.49 -4.61 0.28
CA VAL A 289 -22.86 -4.54 -0.24
C VAL A 289 -23.34 -5.79 -0.98
N GLY A 290 -24.62 -5.83 -1.31
CA GLY A 290 -25.22 -6.85 -2.20
C GLY A 290 -25.65 -8.14 -1.51
N SER A 291 -25.47 -8.29 -0.20
CA SER A 291 -26.04 -9.40 0.57
C SER A 291 -26.57 -8.94 1.92
N LEU A 292 -27.53 -9.68 2.48
CA LEU A 292 -28.05 -9.43 3.83
C LEU A 292 -27.37 -10.34 4.83
N ARG A 293 -26.20 -9.92 5.33
CA ARG A 293 -25.37 -10.65 6.32
C ARG A 293 -24.77 -9.69 7.35
N PRO A 294 -24.47 -10.13 8.57
CA PRO A 294 -23.78 -9.28 9.55
C PRO A 294 -22.46 -8.72 9.03
N GLY A 295 -22.19 -7.44 9.31
CA GLY A 295 -20.98 -6.73 8.88
C GLY A 295 -21.10 -6.01 7.53
N MET A 296 -22.22 -6.16 6.82
CA MET A 296 -22.49 -5.44 5.56
C MET A 296 -23.22 -4.12 5.81
N ASP A 297 -23.17 -3.22 4.83
CA ASP A 297 -23.89 -1.95 4.85
C ASP A 297 -25.40 -2.21 4.94
N GLY A 298 -26.09 -1.37 5.71
CA GLY A 298 -27.53 -1.48 5.98
C GLY A 298 -28.41 -1.05 4.80
N ASP A 299 -28.11 -1.54 3.59
CA ASP A 299 -28.81 -1.23 2.35
C ASP A 299 -29.91 -2.27 2.08
N VAL A 300 -31.15 -1.88 2.39
CA VAL A 300 -32.30 -2.81 2.39
C VAL A 300 -33.49 -2.18 1.70
N VAL A 301 -34.09 -2.91 0.74
CA VAL A 301 -35.34 -2.52 0.09
C VAL A 301 -36.44 -3.48 0.52
N ILE A 302 -37.50 -2.95 1.13
CA ILE A 302 -38.68 -3.71 1.53
C ILE A 302 -39.73 -3.62 0.42
N HIS A 303 -40.20 -4.78 -0.03
CA HIS A 303 -41.21 -4.91 -1.07
C HIS A 303 -42.49 -5.56 -0.51
N THR A 304 -43.66 -5.21 -1.08
CA THR A 304 -44.94 -5.87 -0.75
C THR A 304 -45.03 -7.32 -1.22
N GLY A 305 -44.12 -7.74 -2.11
CA GLY A 305 -44.03 -9.09 -2.63
C GLY A 305 -42.67 -9.30 -3.28
N PHE A 306 -42.59 -10.24 -4.22
CA PHE A 306 -41.33 -10.57 -4.87
C PHE A 306 -40.72 -9.35 -5.61
N PRO A 307 -39.40 -9.07 -5.52
CA PRO A 307 -38.82 -7.79 -5.93
C PRO A 307 -39.04 -7.40 -7.41
N PHE A 308 -39.21 -8.40 -8.27
CA PHE A 308 -39.47 -8.20 -9.70
C PHE A 308 -40.78 -8.84 -10.20
N ASP A 309 -41.76 -8.97 -9.30
CA ASP A 309 -43.17 -9.00 -9.71
C ASP A 309 -43.63 -7.57 -10.01
N LEU A 310 -44.21 -7.33 -11.20
CA LEU A 310 -44.65 -5.99 -11.62
C LEU A 310 -45.79 -5.42 -10.76
N ARG A 311 -46.45 -6.23 -9.95
CA ARG A 311 -47.46 -5.82 -8.97
C ARG A 311 -46.84 -5.44 -7.63
N SER A 312 -45.59 -5.86 -7.37
CA SER A 312 -44.86 -5.56 -6.16
C SER A 312 -44.53 -4.07 -6.10
N ARG A 313 -44.62 -3.50 -4.91
CA ARG A 313 -44.24 -2.09 -4.66
C ARG A 313 -43.19 -2.04 -3.57
N ILE A 314 -42.30 -1.06 -3.69
CA ILE A 314 -41.37 -0.71 -2.63
C ILE A 314 -42.16 0.02 -1.54
N THR A 315 -42.04 -0.44 -0.29
CA THR A 315 -42.67 0.20 0.87
C THR A 315 -41.68 1.06 1.64
N THR A 316 -40.43 0.61 1.73
CA THR A 316 -39.41 1.22 2.58
C THR A 316 -38.03 0.97 1.97
N VAL A 317 -37.13 1.94 2.10
CA VAL A 317 -35.72 1.81 1.68
C VAL A 317 -34.85 2.29 2.83
N PHE A 318 -33.87 1.47 3.18
CA PHE A 318 -32.77 1.81 4.06
C PHE A 318 -31.48 1.94 3.24
N VAL A 319 -30.69 2.96 3.53
CA VAL A 319 -29.33 3.15 2.99
C VAL A 319 -28.42 3.40 4.18
N ASN A 320 -27.34 2.62 4.31
CA ASN A 320 -26.45 2.65 5.49
C ASN A 320 -27.20 2.54 6.83
N GLY A 321 -28.31 1.79 6.86
CA GLY A 321 -29.13 1.61 8.06
C GLY A 321 -30.11 2.76 8.34
N GLU A 322 -30.10 3.83 7.55
CA GLU A 322 -31.02 4.95 7.69
C GLU A 322 -32.20 4.83 6.71
N GLU A 323 -33.42 5.03 7.21
CA GLU A 323 -34.62 5.01 6.38
C GLU A 323 -34.68 6.26 5.48
N VAL A 324 -34.56 6.07 4.17
CA VAL A 324 -34.55 7.16 3.17
C VAL A 324 -35.86 7.29 2.38
N LEU A 325 -36.70 6.25 2.37
CA LEU A 325 -38.02 6.29 1.74
C LEU A 325 -39.09 5.92 2.76
N LYS A 326 -39.99 6.88 3.01
CA LYS A 326 -41.20 6.70 3.81
C LYS A 326 -42.42 6.66 2.86
N PRO A 327 -43.35 5.71 3.05
CA PRO A 327 -44.47 5.47 2.15
C PRO A 327 -45.51 6.61 2.09
#